data_AF-X0M0N2-F1
#
_entry.id   AF-X0M0N2-F1
#
_cell.length_a   1.000
_cell.length_b   1.000
_cell.length_c   1.000
_cell.angle_alpha   90.00
_cell.angle_beta   90.00
_cell.angle_gamma   90.00
#
_symmetry.space_group_name_H-M   'P 1'
#
loop_
_entity.id
_entity.type
_entity.pdbx_description
1 polymer ?
#
loop_
_entity_poly.entity_id
_entity_poly.type
_entity_poly.pdbx_seq_one_letter_code
_entity_poly.pdbx_strand_id
1 'polypeptide(L)'
;MPSINSLLTMALAGSASAAFQGFNYGATFTDGRVKAQSDFENEFKTAAGLEGTSGAFTSARLYTMIQGGSINQPISAIPAAIKTKTSLLFGLWASGDGFANEIAALKNTVDQYCGQLDDLVAGISVGNEDLYRISPTGIKANENPGTNPDVLVDYIKQTRAAIKGTCLESVPIGHVDTWTAYANASNNAVIEACDWLGMDAYPYFEDTKNNPISEGANLFKAAWNEVKAVAKGKEIWVTETGWPVSGKTYGKAVPSTKNARTFYEDVGCPMFGDINVWWYTLQDSAPQTPNPSFGVIGTKLTEKPLYDLSCDEKSKKGTLVSRSNDASGNVEHRFVSPSFATGNYTNGTVPVVPGTPTSLVPTPSSTSGNGGSAATPLPGSGAQQLNSMGAAAVAFLLAAALL
;
A
#
# COMPACT_ATOMS: atom_id res chain seq x y z
N MET A 1 -23.47 58.70 -14.20
CA MET A 1 -23.48 57.27 -13.81
C MET A 1 -22.04 56.81 -13.70
N PRO A 2 -21.52 56.48 -12.51
CA PRO A 2 -20.38 55.58 -12.35
C PRO A 2 -20.87 54.13 -12.25
N SER A 3 -20.12 53.17 -12.79
CA SER A 3 -20.40 51.74 -12.61
C SER A 3 -19.72 51.21 -11.33
N ILE A 4 -20.38 50.28 -10.65
CA ILE A 4 -19.81 49.53 -9.52
C ILE A 4 -20.03 48.03 -9.78
N ASN A 5 -19.15 47.44 -10.59
CA ASN A 5 -19.03 45.98 -10.68
C ASN A 5 -18.14 45.51 -9.52
N SER A 6 -18.71 45.43 -8.31
CA SER A 6 -18.07 44.73 -7.19
C SER A 6 -18.07 43.23 -7.48
N LEU A 7 -16.97 42.71 -8.04
CA LEU A 7 -16.72 41.28 -8.07
C LEU A 7 -16.59 40.80 -6.62
N LEU A 8 -17.58 40.06 -6.15
CA LEU A 8 -17.53 39.44 -4.83
C LEU A 8 -16.72 38.14 -4.94
N THR A 9 -15.39 38.23 -4.81
CA THR A 9 -14.51 37.06 -4.71
C THR A 9 -14.80 36.33 -3.40
N MET A 10 -15.80 35.45 -3.42
CA MET A 10 -16.17 34.59 -2.31
C MET A 10 -15.08 33.53 -2.14
N ALA A 11 -14.03 33.89 -1.40
CA ALA A 11 -12.97 32.98 -1.02
C ALA A 11 -13.56 31.89 -0.11
N LEU A 12 -13.87 30.74 -0.73
CA LEU A 12 -14.16 29.50 -0.03
C LEU A 12 -12.88 29.06 0.70
N ALA A 13 -12.70 29.57 1.91
CA ALA A 13 -11.77 29.02 2.89
C ALA A 13 -12.33 27.67 3.34
N GLY A 14 -12.19 26.67 2.46
CA GLY A 14 -12.46 25.28 2.81
C GLY A 14 -11.56 24.90 3.98
N SER A 15 -12.17 24.47 5.08
CA SER A 15 -11.44 23.82 6.17
C SER A 15 -10.67 22.65 5.56
N ALA A 16 -9.35 22.77 5.45
CA ALA A 16 -8.51 21.64 5.08
C ALA A 16 -8.70 20.58 6.15
N SER A 17 -9.40 19.48 5.80
CA SER A 17 -9.54 18.36 6.72
C SER A 17 -8.14 17.87 7.10
N ALA A 18 -7.92 17.56 8.38
CA ALA A 18 -6.65 17.02 8.81
C ALA A 18 -6.43 15.68 8.08
N ALA A 19 -5.24 15.51 7.50
CA ALA A 19 -4.95 14.28 6.76
C ALA A 19 -4.99 13.07 7.70
N PHE A 20 -5.53 11.95 7.22
CA PHE A 20 -5.69 10.73 8.01
C PHE A 20 -4.32 10.12 8.33
N GLN A 21 -4.00 10.05 9.63
CA GLN A 21 -2.75 9.49 10.11
C GLN A 21 -3.03 8.29 11.01
N GLY A 22 -2.41 7.15 10.71
CA GLY A 22 -2.79 5.89 11.33
C GLY A 22 -1.79 4.76 11.16
N PHE A 23 -2.27 3.56 11.47
CA PHE A 23 -1.54 2.31 11.27
C PHE A 23 -2.38 1.30 10.48
N ASN A 24 -1.76 0.18 10.12
CA ASN A 24 -2.39 -0.98 9.50
C ASN A 24 -2.83 -2.02 10.55
N TYR A 25 -4.01 -2.62 10.40
CA TYR A 25 -4.59 -3.53 11.40
C TYR A 25 -5.10 -4.83 10.77
N GLY A 26 -4.32 -5.90 10.93
CA GLY A 26 -4.72 -7.26 10.51
C GLY A 26 -5.88 -7.81 11.35
N ALA A 27 -6.73 -8.65 10.74
CA ALA A 27 -7.93 -9.23 11.36
C ALA A 27 -7.66 -10.39 12.34
N THR A 28 -6.43 -10.91 12.36
CA THR A 28 -5.98 -12.03 13.20
C THR A 28 -4.72 -11.65 13.98
N PHE A 29 -4.46 -12.41 15.05
CA PHE A 29 -3.16 -12.51 15.71
C PHE A 29 -2.21 -13.41 14.89
N THR A 30 -0.90 -13.40 15.18
CA THR A 30 0.10 -14.20 14.44
C THR A 30 -0.09 -15.72 14.59
N ASP A 31 -0.84 -16.16 15.60
CA ASP A 31 -1.24 -17.55 15.81
C ASP A 31 -2.56 -17.93 15.08
N GLY A 32 -3.10 -17.03 14.25
CA GLY A 32 -4.32 -17.24 13.49
C GLY A 32 -5.62 -17.03 14.27
N ARG A 33 -5.58 -16.71 15.57
CA ARG A 33 -6.80 -16.35 16.32
C ARG A 33 -7.39 -15.06 15.76
N VAL A 34 -8.68 -15.06 15.49
CA VAL A 34 -9.43 -13.88 15.03
C VAL A 34 -9.54 -12.86 16.16
N LYS A 35 -9.36 -11.57 15.85
CA LYS A 35 -9.55 -10.47 16.80
C LYS A 35 -11.03 -10.20 17.07
N ALA A 36 -11.34 -9.89 18.32
CA ALA A 36 -12.63 -9.39 18.78
C ALA A 36 -12.64 -7.86 18.89
N GLN A 37 -13.81 -7.26 19.10
CA GLN A 37 -13.95 -5.80 19.26
C GLN A 37 -13.05 -5.24 20.36
N SER A 38 -12.90 -5.97 21.48
CA SER A 38 -12.02 -5.59 22.59
C SER A 38 -10.56 -5.46 22.19
N ASP A 39 -10.10 -6.25 21.22
CA ASP A 39 -8.70 -6.25 20.79
C ASP A 39 -8.42 -5.01 19.96
N PHE A 40 -9.25 -4.74 18.93
CA PHE A 40 -9.19 -3.50 18.15
C PHE A 40 -9.39 -2.25 19.03
N GLU A 41 -10.32 -2.28 19.99
CA GLU A 41 -10.50 -1.18 20.94
C GLU A 41 -9.23 -0.87 21.74
N ASN A 42 -8.46 -1.90 22.13
CA ASN A 42 -7.23 -1.72 22.89
C ASN A 42 -6.07 -1.29 21.98
N GLU A 43 -5.99 -1.85 20.77
CA GLU A 43 -5.02 -1.44 19.75
C GLU A 43 -5.21 0.04 19.35
N PHE A 44 -6.43 0.47 19.08
CA PHE A 44 -6.75 1.87 18.73
C PHE A 44 -6.47 2.86 19.87
N LYS A 45 -6.79 2.51 21.12
CA LYS A 45 -6.42 3.32 22.29
C LYS A 45 -4.90 3.38 22.46
N THR A 46 -4.20 2.27 22.24
CA THR A 46 -2.74 2.21 22.31
C THR A 46 -2.10 3.13 21.26
N ALA A 47 -2.58 3.10 20.01
CA ALA A 47 -2.11 3.98 18.93
C ALA A 47 -2.30 5.47 19.26
N ALA A 48 -3.47 5.85 19.77
CA ALA A 48 -3.76 7.21 20.21
C ALA A 48 -2.99 7.64 21.49
N GLY A 49 -2.49 6.68 22.27
CA GLY A 49 -1.69 6.91 23.48
C GLY A 49 -0.17 6.94 23.27
N LEU A 50 0.34 6.60 22.08
CA LEU A 50 1.78 6.38 21.86
C LEU A 50 2.67 7.57 22.27
N GLU A 51 3.66 7.30 23.13
CA GLU A 51 4.67 8.26 23.59
C GLU A 51 5.34 8.97 22.39
N GLY A 52 5.44 10.31 22.46
CA GLY A 52 6.05 11.14 21.41
C GLY A 52 5.13 11.55 20.26
N THR A 53 3.97 10.90 20.08
CA THR A 53 3.07 11.15 18.93
C THR A 53 2.06 12.28 19.14
N SER A 54 1.90 12.77 20.37
CA SER A 54 0.83 13.71 20.78
C SER A 54 -0.60 13.26 20.43
N GLY A 55 -0.83 11.95 20.24
CA GLY A 55 -2.12 11.38 19.88
C GLY A 55 -2.53 11.57 18.43
N ALA A 56 -1.59 11.80 17.51
CA ALA A 56 -1.87 12.01 16.09
C ALA A 56 -2.33 10.74 15.32
N PHE A 57 -2.05 9.53 15.83
CA PHE A 57 -2.39 8.28 15.16
C PHE A 57 -3.80 7.78 15.53
N THR A 58 -4.81 8.43 14.97
CA THR A 58 -6.24 8.13 15.19
C THR A 58 -6.95 7.56 13.97
N SER A 59 -6.21 7.03 12.99
CA SER A 59 -6.76 6.28 11.86
C SER A 59 -6.30 4.82 11.83
N ALA A 60 -7.09 3.97 11.19
CA ALA A 60 -6.82 2.55 11.01
C ALA A 60 -7.20 2.06 9.61
N ARG A 61 -6.22 1.47 8.91
CA ARG A 61 -6.44 0.76 7.65
C ARG A 61 -6.71 -0.72 7.94
N LEU A 62 -7.80 -1.22 7.35
CA LEU A 62 -8.23 -2.61 7.42
C LEU A 62 -7.95 -3.31 6.09
N TYR A 63 -7.84 -4.65 6.11
CA TYR A 63 -7.59 -5.47 4.91
C TYR A 63 -8.84 -6.22 4.39
N THR A 64 -9.89 -6.29 5.21
CA THR A 64 -11.15 -7.00 4.93
C THR A 64 -12.28 -6.35 5.72
N MET A 65 -13.49 -6.39 5.18
CA MET A 65 -14.73 -6.01 5.88
C MET A 65 -15.30 -7.19 6.69
N ILE A 66 -14.77 -8.41 6.52
CA ILE A 66 -15.33 -9.64 7.06
C ILE A 66 -14.78 -9.94 8.46
N GLN A 67 -15.66 -10.15 9.43
CA GLN A 67 -15.31 -10.77 10.71
C GLN A 67 -14.91 -12.23 10.50
N GLY A 68 -13.66 -12.57 10.84
CA GLY A 68 -13.16 -13.94 10.76
C GLY A 68 -14.03 -14.92 11.55
N GLY A 69 -14.29 -16.10 10.97
CA GLY A 69 -15.27 -17.07 11.48
C GLY A 69 -16.72 -16.81 11.02
N SER A 70 -16.98 -15.72 10.30
CA SER A 70 -18.23 -15.50 9.56
C SER A 70 -18.00 -15.63 8.05
N ILE A 71 -19.10 -15.69 7.27
CA ILE A 71 -19.03 -15.58 5.81
C ILE A 71 -18.89 -14.11 5.38
N ASN A 72 -19.68 -13.22 5.97
CA ASN A 72 -19.87 -11.84 5.49
C ASN A 72 -20.38 -10.87 6.57
N GLN A 73 -20.12 -11.12 7.85
CA GLN A 73 -20.52 -10.16 8.90
C GLN A 73 -19.47 -9.06 9.07
N PRO A 74 -19.86 -7.82 9.42
CA PRO A 74 -18.92 -6.71 9.60
C PRO A 74 -17.82 -7.01 10.61
N ILE A 75 -16.58 -6.73 10.26
CA ILE A 75 -15.41 -6.89 11.12
C ILE A 75 -15.51 -6.05 12.40
N SER A 76 -15.15 -6.64 13.54
CA SER A 76 -15.25 -6.03 14.87
C SER A 76 -14.44 -4.75 15.07
N ALA A 77 -13.55 -4.42 14.14
CA ALA A 77 -12.86 -3.14 14.07
C ALA A 77 -13.83 -1.96 13.90
N ILE A 78 -14.99 -2.17 13.25
CA ILE A 78 -15.98 -1.12 12.97
C ILE A 78 -16.66 -0.62 14.26
N PRO A 79 -17.33 -1.47 15.08
CA PRO A 79 -17.88 -1.03 16.36
C PRO A 79 -16.81 -0.59 17.36
N ALA A 80 -15.56 -1.09 17.25
CA ALA A 80 -14.44 -0.57 18.03
C ALA A 80 -14.13 0.89 17.66
N ALA A 81 -13.99 1.20 16.36
CA ALA A 81 -13.68 2.52 15.84
C ALA A 81 -14.78 3.56 16.16
N ILE A 82 -16.05 3.18 16.02
CA ILE A 82 -17.21 4.00 16.38
C ILE A 82 -17.15 4.46 17.85
N LYS A 83 -16.63 3.60 18.73
CA LYS A 83 -16.50 3.82 20.17
C LYS A 83 -15.23 4.58 20.56
N THR A 84 -14.10 4.37 19.86
CA THR A 84 -12.83 5.08 20.10
C THR A 84 -12.68 6.40 19.33
N LYS A 85 -13.58 6.67 18.38
CA LYS A 85 -13.48 7.77 17.38
C LYS A 85 -12.20 7.68 16.54
N THR A 86 -11.83 6.45 16.22
CA THR A 86 -10.80 6.12 15.22
C THR A 86 -11.43 6.18 13.84
N SER A 87 -10.79 6.83 12.88
CA SER A 87 -11.22 6.80 11.47
C SER A 87 -10.76 5.52 10.77
N LEU A 88 -11.50 5.06 9.77
CA LEU A 88 -11.27 3.80 9.07
C LEU A 88 -11.06 4.01 7.57
N LEU A 89 -9.99 3.40 7.04
CA LEU A 89 -9.90 3.03 5.63
C LEU A 89 -10.36 1.58 5.52
N PHE A 90 -11.53 1.39 4.90
CA PHE A 90 -12.14 0.08 4.66
C PHE A 90 -11.37 -0.67 3.57
N GLY A 91 -10.79 -1.83 3.89
CA GLY A 91 -10.26 -2.77 2.90
C GLY A 91 -11.27 -3.84 2.55
N LEU A 92 -11.44 -4.13 1.26
CA LEU A 92 -12.14 -5.32 0.76
C LEU A 92 -11.11 -6.20 0.05
N TRP A 93 -10.86 -7.41 0.53
CA TRP A 93 -9.86 -8.30 -0.06
C TRP A 93 -10.30 -8.79 -1.45
N ALA A 94 -9.58 -8.38 -2.50
CA ALA A 94 -9.97 -8.60 -3.88
C ALA A 94 -9.37 -9.87 -4.52
N SER A 95 -8.53 -10.62 -3.81
CA SER A 95 -7.85 -11.79 -4.37
C SER A 95 -8.62 -13.09 -4.15
N GLY A 96 -8.84 -13.85 -5.22
CA GLY A 96 -9.63 -15.08 -5.22
C GLY A 96 -11.15 -14.85 -5.18
N ASP A 97 -11.92 -15.93 -5.03
CA ASP A 97 -13.38 -15.92 -5.21
C ASP A 97 -14.17 -15.23 -4.06
N GLY A 98 -13.48 -14.61 -3.10
CA GLY A 98 -14.06 -14.08 -1.87
C GLY A 98 -14.84 -12.76 -1.99
N PHE A 99 -14.61 -11.98 -3.05
CA PHE A 99 -15.02 -10.56 -3.10
C PHE A 99 -16.55 -10.31 -2.97
N ALA A 100 -17.39 -11.26 -3.39
CA ALA A 100 -18.83 -11.17 -3.20
C ALA A 100 -19.24 -11.12 -1.71
N ASN A 101 -18.45 -11.74 -0.82
CA ASN A 101 -18.65 -11.69 0.62
C ASN A 101 -18.17 -10.37 1.23
N GLU A 102 -17.12 -9.76 0.69
CA GLU A 102 -16.67 -8.41 1.08
C GLU A 102 -17.73 -7.36 0.77
N ILE A 103 -18.31 -7.41 -0.43
CA ILE A 103 -19.47 -6.56 -0.81
C ILE A 103 -20.68 -6.81 0.10
N ALA A 104 -20.93 -8.05 0.50
CA ALA A 104 -22.00 -8.36 1.45
C ALA A 104 -21.70 -7.85 2.87
N ALA A 105 -20.45 -7.91 3.33
CA ALA A 105 -20.02 -7.35 4.61
C ALA A 105 -20.07 -5.82 4.63
N LEU A 106 -19.75 -5.16 3.51
CA LEU A 106 -19.91 -3.71 3.33
C LEU A 106 -21.40 -3.29 3.39
N LYS A 107 -22.30 -4.07 2.79
CA LYS A 107 -23.76 -3.84 2.89
C LYS A 107 -24.28 -4.08 4.31
N ASN A 108 -23.89 -5.19 4.95
CA ASN A 108 -24.21 -5.43 6.35
C ASN A 108 -23.63 -4.34 7.28
N THR A 109 -22.52 -3.70 6.90
CA THR A 109 -21.95 -2.55 7.63
C THR A 109 -22.83 -1.31 7.49
N VAL A 110 -23.30 -1.00 6.27
CA VAL A 110 -24.29 0.06 6.02
C VAL A 110 -25.55 -0.16 6.86
N ASP A 111 -26.14 -1.37 6.80
CA ASP A 111 -27.40 -1.70 7.47
C ASP A 111 -27.30 -1.62 9.00
N GLN A 112 -26.14 -1.95 9.59
CA GLN A 112 -25.92 -1.96 11.05
C GLN A 112 -25.41 -0.62 11.61
N TYR A 113 -24.61 0.13 10.84
CA TYR A 113 -23.79 1.22 11.40
C TYR A 113 -23.93 2.58 10.71
N CYS A 114 -24.71 2.74 9.63
CA CYS A 114 -24.67 4.00 8.85
C CYS A 114 -24.82 5.29 9.70
N GLY A 115 -25.83 5.36 10.57
CA GLY A 115 -26.04 6.51 11.49
C GLY A 115 -25.05 6.60 12.67
N GLN A 116 -23.88 5.98 12.55
CA GLN A 116 -22.78 5.99 13.51
C GLN A 116 -21.39 6.14 12.83
N LEU A 117 -21.35 6.16 11.48
CA LEU A 117 -20.13 6.20 10.67
C LEU A 117 -19.79 7.60 10.11
N ASP A 118 -20.64 8.60 10.38
CA ASP A 118 -20.43 9.98 9.93
C ASP A 118 -19.03 10.49 10.32
N ASP A 119 -18.31 11.04 9.34
CA ASP A 119 -16.90 11.49 9.39
C ASP A 119 -15.86 10.43 9.85
N LEU A 120 -16.25 9.17 10.09
CA LEU A 120 -15.33 8.10 10.51
C LEU A 120 -14.76 7.25 9.36
N VAL A 121 -15.26 7.38 8.12
CA VAL A 121 -14.74 6.58 6.98
C VAL A 121 -13.91 7.46 6.05
N ALA A 122 -12.60 7.21 6.03
CA ALA A 122 -11.62 7.94 5.22
C ALA A 122 -11.74 7.62 3.72
N GLY A 123 -12.03 6.36 3.40
CA GLY A 123 -12.10 5.86 2.03
C GLY A 123 -12.39 4.36 2.00
N ILE A 124 -12.54 3.80 0.80
CA ILE A 124 -12.68 2.36 0.57
C ILE A 124 -11.61 1.88 -0.40
N SER A 125 -10.68 1.05 0.07
CA SER A 125 -9.72 0.32 -0.77
C SER A 125 -10.31 -1.01 -1.24
N VAL A 126 -10.47 -1.16 -2.54
CA VAL A 126 -10.77 -2.43 -3.20
C VAL A 126 -9.46 -3.11 -3.57
N GLY A 127 -9.09 -4.17 -2.85
CA GLY A 127 -7.85 -4.92 -3.08
C GLY A 127 -6.61 -4.40 -2.34
N ASN A 128 -5.57 -5.24 -2.35
CA ASN A 128 -4.27 -5.03 -1.71
C ASN A 128 -3.18 -5.81 -2.48
N GLU A 129 -2.36 -5.10 -3.24
CA GLU A 129 -1.25 -5.65 -4.04
C GLU A 129 -1.68 -6.70 -5.08
N ASP A 130 -2.95 -6.72 -5.48
CA ASP A 130 -3.50 -7.71 -6.41
C ASP A 130 -2.77 -7.75 -7.77
N LEU A 131 -2.25 -6.61 -8.23
CA LEU A 131 -1.51 -6.47 -9.48
C LEU A 131 -0.02 -6.83 -9.30
N TYR A 132 0.58 -6.48 -8.15
CA TYR A 132 1.92 -6.93 -7.80
C TYR A 132 1.99 -8.45 -7.63
N ARG A 133 0.99 -9.07 -7.00
CA ARG A 133 0.88 -10.51 -6.76
C ARG A 133 0.89 -11.34 -8.05
N ILE A 134 0.23 -10.86 -9.10
CA ILE A 134 0.26 -11.49 -10.45
C ILE A 134 1.46 -11.06 -11.31
N SER A 135 2.30 -10.14 -10.84
CA SER A 135 3.52 -9.73 -11.56
C SER A 135 4.58 -10.84 -11.54
N PRO A 136 5.56 -10.82 -12.47
CA PRO A 136 6.71 -11.74 -12.41
C PRO A 136 7.49 -11.67 -11.09
N THR A 137 7.44 -10.53 -10.38
CA THR A 137 8.08 -10.36 -9.07
C THR A 137 7.29 -11.05 -7.96
N GLY A 138 5.98 -10.82 -7.86
CA GLY A 138 5.11 -11.46 -6.87
C GLY A 138 5.05 -12.98 -7.04
N ILE A 139 4.96 -13.46 -8.28
CA ILE A 139 5.03 -14.89 -8.62
C ILE A 139 6.38 -15.49 -8.21
N LYS A 140 7.51 -14.81 -8.47
CA LYS A 140 8.85 -15.26 -8.04
C LYS A 140 9.01 -15.24 -6.52
N ALA A 141 8.33 -14.34 -5.82
CA ALA A 141 8.30 -14.26 -4.37
C ALA A 141 7.37 -15.32 -3.72
N ASN A 142 6.57 -16.04 -4.51
CA ASN A 142 5.54 -16.96 -4.02
C ASN A 142 4.57 -16.24 -3.06
N GLU A 143 4.15 -15.04 -3.45
CA GLU A 143 3.13 -14.28 -2.72
C GLU A 143 1.76 -14.95 -2.77
N ASN A 144 0.83 -14.47 -1.94
CA ASN A 144 -0.59 -14.83 -2.04
C ASN A 144 -1.13 -14.55 -3.46
N PRO A 145 -2.20 -15.25 -3.91
CA PRO A 145 -2.86 -14.95 -5.18
C PRO A 145 -3.25 -13.47 -5.29
N GLY A 146 -3.27 -12.95 -6.52
CA GLY A 146 -3.78 -11.62 -6.85
C GLY A 146 -4.90 -11.68 -7.90
N THR A 147 -5.28 -10.52 -8.43
CA THR A 147 -6.45 -10.35 -9.31
C THR A 147 -6.14 -9.47 -10.51
N ASN A 148 -6.67 -9.86 -11.68
CA ASN A 148 -6.40 -9.18 -12.96
C ASN A 148 -7.00 -7.75 -13.01
N PRO A 149 -6.39 -6.81 -13.76
CA PRO A 149 -6.86 -5.41 -13.88
C PRO A 149 -8.35 -5.26 -14.17
N ASP A 150 -8.89 -6.00 -15.16
CA ASP A 150 -10.30 -5.88 -15.56
C ASP A 150 -11.28 -6.33 -14.46
N VAL A 151 -10.86 -7.29 -13.63
CA VAL A 151 -11.65 -7.80 -12.50
C VAL A 151 -11.64 -6.80 -11.35
N LEU A 152 -10.49 -6.18 -11.04
CA LEU A 152 -10.42 -5.06 -10.08
C LEU A 152 -11.27 -3.87 -10.53
N VAL A 153 -11.24 -3.53 -11.83
CA VAL A 153 -12.08 -2.49 -12.42
C VAL A 153 -13.58 -2.81 -12.29
N ASP A 154 -13.98 -4.08 -12.36
CA ASP A 154 -15.36 -4.46 -12.08
C ASP A 154 -15.69 -4.44 -10.58
N TYR A 155 -14.79 -4.91 -9.72
CA TYR A 155 -14.95 -4.88 -8.26
C TYR A 155 -15.07 -3.45 -7.72
N ILE A 156 -14.36 -2.47 -8.29
CA ILE A 156 -14.53 -1.04 -8.00
C ILE A 156 -15.95 -0.56 -8.39
N LYS A 157 -16.48 -0.98 -9.53
CA LYS A 157 -17.86 -0.66 -9.95
C LYS A 157 -18.90 -1.32 -9.05
N GLN A 158 -18.69 -2.59 -8.68
CA GLN A 158 -19.57 -3.31 -7.74
C GLN A 158 -19.59 -2.62 -6.36
N THR A 159 -18.43 -2.16 -5.87
CA THR A 159 -18.31 -1.39 -4.62
C THR A 159 -19.07 -0.06 -4.72
N ARG A 160 -18.87 0.71 -5.79
CA ARG A 160 -19.57 1.98 -6.02
C ARG A 160 -21.08 1.79 -6.18
N ALA A 161 -21.52 0.67 -6.74
CA ALA A 161 -22.94 0.30 -6.82
C ALA A 161 -23.51 -0.20 -5.48
N ALA A 162 -22.70 -0.79 -4.60
CA ALA A 162 -23.11 -1.31 -3.30
C ALA A 162 -23.37 -0.20 -2.26
N ILE A 163 -22.65 0.92 -2.34
CA ILE A 163 -22.77 2.07 -1.41
C ILE A 163 -23.73 3.17 -1.90
N LYS A 164 -24.29 3.03 -3.10
CA LYS A 164 -25.17 4.04 -3.70
C LYS A 164 -26.50 4.16 -2.92
N GLY A 165 -26.90 5.38 -2.57
CA GLY A 165 -28.09 5.66 -1.74
C GLY A 165 -27.88 5.39 -0.25
N THR A 166 -26.63 5.23 0.21
CA THR A 166 -26.27 4.95 1.61
C THR A 166 -25.46 6.10 2.21
N CYS A 167 -25.21 6.09 3.52
CA CYS A 167 -24.30 7.06 4.16
C CYS A 167 -22.88 7.06 3.56
N LEU A 168 -22.48 5.98 2.86
CA LEU A 168 -21.16 5.85 2.25
C LEU A 168 -21.10 6.35 0.79
N GLU A 169 -22.19 6.86 0.20
CA GLU A 169 -22.23 7.22 -1.24
C GLU A 169 -21.19 8.30 -1.63
N SER A 170 -20.79 9.16 -0.69
CA SER A 170 -19.74 10.18 -0.88
C SER A 170 -18.32 9.72 -0.53
N VAL A 171 -18.14 8.51 0.02
CA VAL A 171 -16.82 8.00 0.44
C VAL A 171 -16.03 7.56 -0.80
N PRO A 172 -14.79 8.07 -1.00
CA PRO A 172 -14.06 7.87 -2.25
C PRO A 172 -13.41 6.47 -2.29
N ILE A 173 -13.46 5.84 -3.47
CA ILE A 173 -13.01 4.45 -3.67
C ILE A 173 -11.67 4.42 -4.38
N GLY A 174 -10.70 3.69 -3.84
CA GLY A 174 -9.39 3.47 -4.43
C GLY A 174 -9.04 1.99 -4.56
N HIS A 175 -7.83 1.75 -5.06
CA HIS A 175 -7.14 0.47 -5.01
C HIS A 175 -5.82 0.70 -4.26
N VAL A 176 -5.26 -0.35 -3.65
CA VAL A 176 -3.96 -0.31 -3.00
C VAL A 176 -3.01 -1.29 -3.67
N ASP A 177 -1.86 -0.82 -4.12
CA ASP A 177 -0.81 -1.65 -4.68
C ASP A 177 0.58 -1.00 -4.54
N THR A 178 1.61 -1.77 -4.82
CA THR A 178 2.98 -1.30 -4.91
C THR A 178 3.16 -0.20 -5.95
N TRP A 179 4.12 0.70 -5.74
CA TRP A 179 4.54 1.66 -6.77
C TRP A 179 4.87 1.00 -8.13
N THR A 180 5.38 -0.24 -8.12
CA THR A 180 5.74 -0.99 -9.33
C THR A 180 4.52 -1.38 -10.18
N ALA A 181 3.37 -1.63 -9.55
CA ALA A 181 2.14 -1.97 -10.26
C ALA A 181 1.49 -0.76 -10.92
N TYR A 182 1.56 0.42 -10.29
CA TYR A 182 1.11 1.67 -10.91
C TYR A 182 2.02 2.12 -12.06
N ALA A 183 3.34 1.90 -11.96
CA ALA A 183 4.28 2.15 -13.05
C ALA A 183 4.06 1.25 -14.28
N ASN A 184 3.37 0.12 -14.13
CA ASN A 184 3.05 -0.77 -15.24
C ASN A 184 1.78 -0.30 -16.00
N ALA A 185 1.98 0.21 -17.21
CA ALA A 185 0.92 0.74 -18.07
C ALA A 185 -0.21 -0.26 -18.44
N SER A 186 -0.05 -1.58 -18.27
CA SER A 186 -1.17 -2.53 -18.42
C SER A 186 -2.28 -2.32 -17.39
N ASN A 187 -1.93 -1.68 -16.26
CA ASN A 187 -2.81 -1.52 -15.11
C ASN A 187 -3.56 -0.16 -15.11
N ASN A 188 -3.36 0.66 -16.15
CA ASN A 188 -3.93 2.00 -16.28
C ASN A 188 -5.46 2.05 -16.14
N ALA A 189 -6.18 0.97 -16.50
CA ALA A 189 -7.63 0.90 -16.33
C ALA A 189 -8.07 0.92 -14.85
N VAL A 190 -7.27 0.33 -13.94
CA VAL A 190 -7.51 0.38 -12.49
C VAL A 190 -7.29 1.81 -11.98
N ILE A 191 -6.19 2.45 -12.39
CA ILE A 191 -5.89 3.87 -12.10
C ILE A 191 -7.04 4.77 -12.56
N GLU A 192 -7.64 4.49 -13.73
CA GLU A 192 -8.76 5.27 -14.27
C GLU A 192 -10.07 5.07 -13.48
N ALA A 193 -10.35 3.85 -12.99
CA ALA A 193 -11.57 3.54 -12.23
C ALA A 193 -11.58 4.05 -10.77
N CYS A 194 -10.41 4.24 -10.16
CA CYS A 194 -10.24 4.73 -8.79
C CYS A 194 -10.50 6.24 -8.66
N ASP A 195 -10.83 6.72 -7.47
CA ASP A 195 -10.89 8.14 -7.11
C ASP A 195 -9.54 8.65 -6.57
N TRP A 196 -8.80 7.77 -5.87
CA TRP A 196 -7.46 7.98 -5.29
C TRP A 196 -6.61 6.70 -5.45
N LEU A 197 -5.28 6.82 -5.30
CA LEU A 197 -4.34 5.69 -5.38
C LEU A 197 -3.67 5.43 -4.03
N GLY A 198 -3.72 4.20 -3.52
CA GLY A 198 -3.00 3.79 -2.32
C GLY A 198 -1.64 3.22 -2.69
N MET A 199 -0.58 3.99 -2.47
CA MET A 199 0.78 3.53 -2.72
C MET A 199 1.32 2.77 -1.50
N ASP A 200 1.68 1.52 -1.74
CA ASP A 200 2.53 0.74 -0.86
C ASP A 200 3.98 0.83 -1.37
N ALA A 201 4.91 1.19 -0.49
CA ALA A 201 6.30 1.45 -0.88
C ALA A 201 7.29 1.10 0.24
N TYR A 202 8.07 0.04 0.02
CA TYR A 202 9.05 -0.48 0.97
C TYR A 202 10.46 -0.53 0.38
N PRO A 203 11.23 0.59 0.45
CA PRO A 203 12.65 0.63 0.06
C PRO A 203 13.52 -0.50 0.65
N TYR A 204 13.11 -1.02 1.82
CA TYR A 204 13.70 -2.19 2.45
C TYR A 204 13.80 -3.41 1.52
N PHE A 205 12.77 -3.70 0.73
CA PHE A 205 12.74 -4.89 -0.14
C PHE A 205 13.37 -4.66 -1.53
N GLU A 206 13.86 -3.47 -1.84
CA GLU A 206 14.42 -3.13 -3.16
C GLU A 206 15.89 -3.57 -3.32
N ASP A 207 16.18 -4.86 -3.11
CA ASP A 207 17.54 -5.44 -3.14
C ASP A 207 18.25 -5.37 -4.51
N THR A 208 17.47 -5.25 -5.58
CA THR A 208 17.95 -4.96 -6.95
C THR A 208 18.53 -3.56 -7.10
N LYS A 209 18.31 -2.67 -6.12
CA LYS A 209 18.87 -1.32 -6.02
C LYS A 209 19.86 -1.22 -4.86
N ASN A 210 20.57 -0.10 -4.75
CA ASN A 210 21.39 0.19 -3.57
C ASN A 210 20.47 0.63 -2.42
N ASN A 211 20.06 -0.31 -1.55
CA ASN A 211 19.05 -0.10 -0.51
C ASN A 211 19.54 -0.06 0.96
N PRO A 212 20.71 0.52 1.33
CA PRO A 212 20.99 0.78 2.75
C PRO A 212 20.03 1.85 3.29
N ILE A 213 19.89 1.95 4.61
CA ILE A 213 18.98 2.92 5.27
C ILE A 213 19.17 4.37 4.80
N SER A 214 20.41 4.78 4.48
CA SER A 214 20.73 6.11 3.97
C SER A 214 20.12 6.46 2.60
N GLU A 215 19.63 5.46 1.86
CA GLU A 215 18.91 5.65 0.59
C GLU A 215 17.39 5.48 0.74
N GLY A 216 16.88 5.15 1.94
CA GLY A 216 15.47 4.84 2.16
C GLY A 216 14.54 5.95 1.68
N ALA A 217 14.82 7.20 2.07
CA ALA A 217 14.04 8.36 1.62
C ALA A 217 14.20 8.68 0.13
N ASN A 218 15.38 8.44 -0.46
CA ASN A 218 15.61 8.63 -1.90
C ASN A 218 14.80 7.62 -2.74
N LEU A 219 14.81 6.35 -2.31
CA LEU A 219 14.04 5.27 -2.93
C LEU A 219 12.53 5.48 -2.78
N PHE A 220 12.07 5.86 -1.58
CA PHE A 220 10.65 6.21 -1.36
C PHE A 220 10.22 7.40 -2.23
N LYS A 221 11.04 8.44 -2.33
CA LYS A 221 10.76 9.60 -3.19
C LYS A 221 10.74 9.24 -4.68
N ALA A 222 11.59 8.30 -5.12
CA ALA A 222 11.54 7.77 -6.48
C ALA A 222 10.21 7.01 -6.72
N ALA A 223 9.83 6.09 -5.82
CA ALA A 223 8.56 5.38 -5.87
C ALA A 223 7.35 6.33 -5.95
N TRP A 224 7.30 7.35 -5.09
CA TRP A 224 6.25 8.39 -5.12
C TRP A 224 6.16 9.10 -6.47
N ASN A 225 7.30 9.43 -7.09
CA ASN A 225 7.32 10.14 -8.37
C ASN A 225 6.80 9.27 -9.54
N GLU A 226 7.07 7.97 -9.53
CA GLU A 226 6.49 7.04 -10.52
C GLU A 226 4.96 7.01 -10.41
N VAL A 227 4.41 6.89 -9.19
CA VAL A 227 2.95 6.95 -8.97
C VAL A 227 2.39 8.33 -9.34
N LYS A 228 3.07 9.43 -8.99
CA LYS A 228 2.65 10.80 -9.34
C LYS A 228 2.63 11.04 -10.85
N ALA A 229 3.51 10.41 -11.63
CA ALA A 229 3.50 10.49 -13.08
C ALA A 229 2.24 9.87 -13.72
N VAL A 230 1.69 8.81 -13.11
CA VAL A 230 0.48 8.11 -13.62
C VAL A 230 -0.83 8.52 -12.95
N ALA A 231 -0.78 9.22 -11.81
CA ALA A 231 -1.97 9.55 -11.00
C ALA A 231 -3.00 10.46 -11.68
N LYS A 232 -2.67 11.15 -12.79
CA LYS A 232 -3.59 12.01 -13.56
C LYS A 232 -4.32 13.07 -12.71
N GLY A 233 -3.66 13.57 -11.65
CA GLY A 233 -4.21 14.54 -10.70
C GLY A 233 -5.02 13.95 -9.53
N LYS A 234 -5.20 12.63 -9.46
CA LYS A 234 -5.82 11.96 -8.31
C LYS A 234 -4.90 11.97 -7.10
N GLU A 235 -5.47 12.02 -5.90
CA GLU A 235 -4.69 11.94 -4.67
C GLU A 235 -3.94 10.61 -4.57
N ILE A 236 -2.72 10.67 -4.02
CA ILE A 236 -1.94 9.51 -3.63
C ILE A 236 -1.90 9.50 -2.11
N TRP A 237 -2.30 8.38 -1.53
CA TRP A 237 -2.24 8.11 -0.10
C TRP A 237 -1.17 7.05 0.15
N VAL A 238 -0.44 7.14 1.27
CA VAL A 238 0.57 6.13 1.62
C VAL A 238 -0.10 5.10 2.51
N THR A 239 -0.53 4.00 1.91
CA THR A 239 -1.30 2.96 2.61
C THR A 239 -0.42 1.97 3.36
N GLU A 240 0.78 1.71 2.85
CA GLU A 240 1.85 1.04 3.58
C GLU A 240 3.24 1.63 3.29
N THR A 241 3.96 1.96 4.35
CA THR A 241 5.42 2.08 4.31
C THR A 241 5.99 1.86 5.72
N GLY A 242 7.25 1.45 5.78
CA GLY A 242 7.97 1.26 7.04
C GLY A 242 9.35 0.67 6.81
N TRP A 243 10.11 0.53 7.91
CA TRP A 243 11.38 -0.18 7.93
C TRP A 243 11.44 -1.10 9.15
N PRO A 244 11.80 -2.38 9.01
CA PRO A 244 11.60 -3.33 10.09
C PRO A 244 12.57 -3.15 11.26
N VAL A 245 12.04 -3.33 12.47
CA VAL A 245 12.76 -3.27 13.74
C VAL A 245 13.62 -4.51 14.01
N SER A 246 13.30 -5.65 13.37
CA SER A 246 14.08 -6.89 13.44
C SER A 246 13.82 -7.80 12.22
N GLY A 247 14.73 -8.74 11.91
CA GLY A 247 14.54 -9.73 10.85
C GLY A 247 15.82 -10.12 10.11
N LYS A 248 15.66 -10.77 8.95
CA LYS A 248 16.72 -11.01 7.94
C LYS A 248 16.97 -9.74 7.12
N THR A 249 18.22 -9.28 7.04
CA THR A 249 18.68 -8.27 6.06
C THR A 249 18.25 -8.61 4.63
N TYR A 250 17.81 -7.61 3.86
CA TYR A 250 17.40 -7.77 2.46
C TYR A 250 18.25 -6.87 1.55
N GLY A 251 19.10 -7.45 0.70
CA GLY A 251 20.16 -6.69 0.00
C GLY A 251 21.13 -6.02 0.98
N LYS A 252 21.12 -4.68 1.02
CA LYS A 252 21.84 -3.84 2.01
C LYS A 252 20.93 -3.29 3.11
N ALA A 253 19.62 -3.54 3.04
CA ALA A 253 18.66 -3.06 4.03
C ALA A 253 18.72 -3.91 5.31
N VAL A 254 19.37 -3.38 6.35
CA VAL A 254 19.49 -4.04 7.66
C VAL A 254 18.32 -3.64 8.56
N PRO A 255 17.53 -4.59 9.12
CA PRO A 255 16.48 -4.28 10.08
C PRO A 255 17.07 -3.98 11.46
N SER A 256 16.58 -2.93 12.11
CA SER A 256 16.89 -2.58 13.50
C SER A 256 15.97 -1.45 13.97
N THR A 257 15.72 -1.32 15.28
CA THR A 257 15.01 -0.16 15.85
C THR A 257 15.67 1.17 15.52
N LYS A 258 17.01 1.21 15.36
CA LYS A 258 17.73 2.41 14.91
C LYS A 258 17.37 2.78 13.47
N ASN A 259 17.40 1.82 12.54
CA ASN A 259 17.08 2.10 11.14
C ASN A 259 15.57 2.35 10.94
N ALA A 260 14.72 1.70 11.73
CA ALA A 260 13.29 2.00 11.80
C ALA A 260 13.03 3.45 12.25
N ARG A 261 13.72 3.93 13.30
CA ARG A 261 13.70 5.34 13.72
C ARG A 261 14.12 6.27 12.58
N THR A 262 15.28 6.04 11.96
CA THR A 262 15.77 6.88 10.87
C THR A 262 14.79 6.91 9.69
N PHE A 263 14.19 5.78 9.30
CA PHE A 263 13.19 5.77 8.23
C PHE A 263 11.90 6.50 8.63
N TYR A 264 11.47 6.40 9.90
CA TYR A 264 10.33 7.16 10.41
C TYR A 264 10.61 8.68 10.45
N GLU A 265 11.82 9.09 10.83
CA GLU A 265 12.28 10.49 10.86
C GLU A 265 12.45 11.09 9.45
N ASP A 266 13.01 10.32 8.50
CA ASP A 266 13.32 10.78 7.14
C ASP A 266 12.15 10.60 6.14
N VAL A 267 11.19 9.69 6.41
CA VAL A 267 10.06 9.38 5.52
C VAL A 267 8.70 9.65 6.14
N GLY A 268 8.43 9.16 7.36
CA GLY A 268 7.14 9.34 8.02
C GLY A 268 6.87 10.80 8.40
N CYS A 269 7.77 11.39 9.19
CA CYS A 269 7.63 12.75 9.74
C CYS A 269 7.43 13.88 8.70
N PRO A 270 8.00 13.83 7.49
CA PRO A 270 7.66 14.75 6.39
C PRO A 270 6.22 14.67 5.85
N MET A 271 5.52 13.53 6.03
CA MET A 271 4.21 13.27 5.41
C MET A 271 3.04 13.37 6.39
N PHE A 272 3.29 13.08 7.67
CA PHE A 272 2.31 13.07 8.74
C PHE A 272 1.59 14.43 8.90
N GLY A 273 0.28 14.43 8.67
CA GLY A 273 -0.58 15.62 8.69
C GLY A 273 -0.66 16.41 7.37
N ASP A 274 0.18 16.12 6.37
CA ASP A 274 0.11 16.75 5.04
C ASP A 274 -0.65 15.88 4.02
N ILE A 275 -0.40 14.57 4.02
CA ILE A 275 -1.11 13.58 3.21
C ILE A 275 -1.61 12.42 4.08
N ASN A 276 -2.53 11.61 3.54
CA ASN A 276 -3.06 10.45 4.23
C ASN A 276 -1.97 9.35 4.31
N VAL A 277 -1.65 8.89 5.53
CA VAL A 277 -0.60 7.90 5.80
C VAL A 277 -1.07 6.87 6.84
N TRP A 278 -1.02 5.59 6.46
CA TRP A 278 -1.10 4.48 7.39
C TRP A 278 0.28 3.81 7.48
N TRP A 279 1.00 4.10 8.57
CA TRP A 279 2.33 3.53 8.78
C TRP A 279 2.24 2.03 9.01
N TYR A 280 3.17 1.26 8.44
CA TYR A 280 3.24 -0.18 8.67
C TYR A 280 4.31 -0.48 9.74
N THR A 281 3.95 -0.90 10.96
CA THR A 281 2.59 -1.07 11.50
C THR A 281 2.55 -0.84 13.01
N LEU A 282 1.37 -0.81 13.65
CA LEU A 282 1.25 -0.68 15.11
C LEU A 282 1.92 -1.89 15.79
N GLN A 283 1.35 -3.07 15.58
CA GLN A 283 1.79 -4.33 16.15
C GLN A 283 1.59 -5.45 15.14
N ASP A 284 2.68 -6.16 14.83
CA ASP A 284 2.69 -7.37 14.00
C ASP A 284 3.14 -8.62 14.79
N SER A 285 3.50 -8.46 16.06
CA SER A 285 4.31 -9.42 16.82
C SER A 285 3.53 -10.15 17.93
N ALA A 286 2.21 -10.17 17.87
CA ALA A 286 1.35 -10.71 18.92
C ALA A 286 0.65 -12.04 18.52
N PRO A 287 0.90 -13.16 19.21
CA PRO A 287 1.86 -13.37 20.31
C PRO A 287 3.30 -13.74 19.89
N GLN A 288 3.61 -13.89 18.59
CA GLN A 288 4.96 -14.19 18.10
C GLN A 288 5.48 -13.09 17.16
N THR A 289 6.76 -12.72 17.29
CA THR A 289 7.42 -11.77 16.36
C THR A 289 7.65 -12.41 14.98
N PRO A 290 7.16 -11.81 13.87
CA PRO A 290 7.43 -12.28 12.52
C PRO A 290 8.87 -11.95 12.07
N ASN A 291 9.25 -12.40 10.88
CA ASN A 291 10.59 -12.16 10.33
C ASN A 291 10.51 -11.81 8.82
N PRO A 292 10.69 -10.54 8.43
CA PRO A 292 10.95 -9.37 9.28
C PRO A 292 9.74 -8.95 10.15
N SER A 293 9.97 -8.06 11.11
CA SER A 293 8.94 -7.42 11.92
C SER A 293 9.09 -5.89 11.90
N PHE A 294 7.97 -5.20 11.70
CA PHE A 294 7.81 -3.76 11.48
C PHE A 294 7.04 -3.03 12.61
N GLY A 295 6.42 -3.77 13.54
CA GLY A 295 5.61 -3.18 14.61
C GLY A 295 6.36 -2.09 15.39
N VAL A 296 5.75 -0.91 15.55
CA VAL A 296 6.30 0.15 16.43
C VAL A 296 6.26 -0.25 17.90
N ILE A 297 5.42 -1.22 18.27
CA ILE A 297 5.41 -1.90 19.57
C ILE A 297 5.64 -3.41 19.43
N GLY A 298 6.20 -4.02 20.48
CA GLY A 298 6.48 -5.46 20.55
C GLY A 298 5.24 -6.31 20.88
N THR A 299 5.46 -7.54 21.36
CA THR A 299 4.44 -8.60 21.52
C THR A 299 3.32 -8.32 22.55
N LYS A 300 3.36 -7.16 23.21
CA LYS A 300 2.37 -6.69 24.19
C LYS A 300 1.96 -5.26 23.84
N LEU A 301 0.67 -4.96 23.95
CA LEU A 301 0.18 -3.58 23.82
C LEU A 301 0.76 -2.72 24.95
N THR A 302 1.30 -1.57 24.57
CA THR A 302 1.89 -0.57 25.47
C THR A 302 1.97 0.76 24.72
N GLU A 303 1.80 1.87 25.42
CA GLU A 303 1.94 3.22 24.85
C GLU A 303 3.42 3.58 24.59
N LYS A 304 4.38 2.76 25.04
CA LYS A 304 5.80 2.98 24.87
C LYS A 304 6.36 2.26 23.62
N PRO A 305 6.74 2.99 22.55
CA PRO A 305 7.24 2.39 21.32
C PRO A 305 8.67 1.84 21.45
N LEU A 306 9.05 0.97 20.51
CA LEU A 306 10.39 0.36 20.39
C LEU A 306 11.47 1.36 19.92
N TYR A 307 11.04 2.49 19.35
CA TYR A 307 11.86 3.64 19.00
C TYR A 307 11.05 4.92 19.17
N ASP A 308 11.75 6.04 19.31
CA ASP A 308 11.16 7.38 19.45
C ASP A 308 10.31 7.75 18.22
N LEU A 309 9.04 8.10 18.47
CA LEU A 309 8.06 8.46 17.44
C LEU A 309 7.82 9.98 17.36
N SER A 310 8.62 10.79 18.06
CA SER A 310 8.49 12.25 18.02
C SER A 310 9.09 12.85 16.74
N CYS A 311 8.29 13.63 16.03
CA CYS A 311 8.72 14.35 14.82
C CYS A 311 9.15 15.78 15.17
N ASP A 312 10.45 16.06 15.15
CA ASP A 312 10.99 17.40 15.44
C ASP A 312 10.78 18.38 14.26
N GLU A 313 11.00 19.66 14.54
CA GLU A 313 10.85 20.76 13.56
C GLU A 313 11.96 20.79 12.47
N LYS A 314 12.76 19.73 12.34
CA LYS A 314 13.70 19.48 11.23
C LYS A 314 13.28 18.23 10.45
N SER A 315 12.83 17.16 11.12
CA SER A 315 12.21 15.99 10.47
C SER A 315 10.98 16.37 9.63
N LYS A 316 10.24 17.41 10.04
CA LYS A 316 9.15 18.00 9.23
C LYS A 316 9.63 18.92 8.09
N LYS A 317 10.92 19.28 8.01
CA LYS A 317 11.45 20.27 7.06
C LYS A 317 12.07 19.64 5.82
N GLY A 318 11.22 18.98 5.05
CA GLY A 318 11.53 18.60 3.68
C GLY A 318 10.27 18.20 2.93
N THR A 319 10.02 18.81 1.78
CA THR A 319 8.98 18.35 0.84
C THR A 319 9.46 17.06 0.17
N LEU A 320 9.41 15.95 0.93
CA LEU A 320 9.76 14.61 0.47
C LEU A 320 8.82 14.23 -0.69
N VAL A 321 7.53 14.36 -0.43
CA VAL A 321 6.41 14.23 -1.36
C VAL A 321 5.80 15.61 -1.60
N SER A 322 5.07 15.79 -2.70
CA SER A 322 4.28 17.00 -2.99
C SER A 322 2.90 16.58 -3.45
N ARG A 323 1.85 17.21 -2.94
CA ARG A 323 0.44 16.81 -3.12
C ARG A 323 0.11 16.66 -4.61
N SER A 324 -0.78 15.73 -4.96
CA SER A 324 -1.18 15.52 -6.37
C SER A 324 -1.80 16.76 -7.01
N ASN A 325 -2.48 17.58 -6.19
CA ASN A 325 -3.14 18.82 -6.59
C ASN A 325 -2.19 20.03 -6.67
N ASP A 326 -0.90 19.88 -6.28
CA ASP A 326 0.11 20.91 -6.50
C ASP A 326 0.40 21.02 -8.00
N ALA A 327 -0.11 22.09 -8.62
CA ALA A 327 0.13 22.43 -10.03
C ALA A 327 1.57 22.95 -10.27
N SER A 328 2.58 22.22 -9.77
CA SER A 328 4.00 22.56 -9.84
C SER A 328 4.57 22.26 -11.24
N GLY A 329 4.34 23.17 -12.19
CA GLY A 329 5.09 23.18 -13.45
C GLY A 329 6.58 23.44 -13.22
N ASN A 330 7.43 22.83 -14.06
CA ASN A 330 8.89 23.04 -14.13
C ASN A 330 9.67 22.95 -12.80
N VAL A 331 9.92 21.72 -12.34
CA VAL A 331 11.15 21.43 -11.58
C VAL A 331 12.27 21.17 -12.60
N GLU A 332 13.37 21.94 -12.56
CA GLU A 332 14.55 21.66 -13.40
C GLU A 332 15.16 20.29 -13.04
N HIS A 333 15.22 19.36 -13.99
CA HIS A 333 16.04 18.15 -13.87
C HIS A 333 17.53 18.50 -13.95
N ARG A 334 18.11 18.95 -12.84
CA ARG A 334 19.57 19.09 -12.70
C ARG A 334 20.21 17.72 -12.53
N PHE A 335 20.46 17.06 -13.66
CA PHE A 335 21.34 15.89 -13.73
C PHE A 335 22.75 16.28 -13.29
N VAL A 336 23.10 15.94 -12.05
CA VAL A 336 24.49 16.01 -11.56
C VAL A 336 25.24 14.79 -12.09
N SER A 337 25.75 14.90 -13.31
CA SER A 337 26.67 13.91 -13.87
C SER A 337 27.93 13.81 -12.99
N PRO A 338 28.33 12.61 -12.53
CA PRO A 338 29.56 12.46 -11.74
C PRO A 338 30.79 12.77 -12.60
N SER A 339 31.60 13.74 -12.17
CA SER A 339 32.81 14.18 -12.85
C SER A 339 33.92 13.12 -12.78
N PHE A 340 34.03 12.27 -13.80
CA PHE A 340 35.21 11.44 -13.99
C PHE A 340 36.40 12.27 -14.48
N ALA A 341 37.56 12.10 -13.85
CA ALA A 341 38.74 12.92 -14.13
C ALA A 341 39.31 12.66 -15.53
N THR A 342 39.54 13.72 -16.30
CA THR A 342 40.07 13.67 -17.66
C THR A 342 41.57 13.42 -17.69
N GLY A 343 41.99 12.22 -18.11
CA GLY A 343 43.38 11.92 -18.47
C GLY A 343 43.63 12.12 -19.97
N ASN A 344 44.61 12.95 -20.33
CA ASN A 344 45.00 13.18 -21.73
C ASN A 344 45.58 11.92 -22.41
N TYR A 345 45.06 11.55 -23.58
CA TYR A 345 45.85 10.95 -24.67
C TYR A 345 45.35 11.42 -26.04
N THR A 346 46.23 11.38 -27.04
CA THR A 346 46.15 12.22 -28.25
C THR A 346 45.74 11.47 -29.52
N ASN A 347 44.83 12.10 -30.27
CA ASN A 347 44.63 12.09 -31.73
C ASN A 347 45.34 11.01 -32.58
N GLY A 348 44.54 10.17 -33.27
CA GLY A 348 44.98 9.26 -34.34
C GLY A 348 43.80 8.86 -35.24
N THR A 349 44.01 8.76 -36.55
CA THR A 349 42.92 8.80 -37.55
C THR A 349 42.94 7.66 -38.59
N VAL A 350 41.75 7.15 -38.95
CA VAL A 350 41.41 6.51 -40.27
C VAL A 350 42.02 5.10 -40.50
N PRO A 351 41.41 4.17 -41.29
CA PRO A 351 40.26 4.27 -42.22
C PRO A 351 39.06 3.32 -41.97
N VAL A 352 38.04 3.44 -42.84
CA VAL A 352 36.88 2.54 -42.99
C VAL A 352 36.83 1.97 -44.42
N VAL A 353 36.53 0.68 -44.61
CA VAL A 353 36.12 0.04 -45.89
C VAL A 353 35.08 -1.07 -45.59
N PRO A 354 33.99 -1.26 -46.38
CA PRO A 354 32.86 -2.14 -46.03
C PRO A 354 32.73 -3.45 -46.85
N GLY A 355 31.81 -4.35 -46.42
CA GLY A 355 31.37 -5.55 -47.18
C GLY A 355 30.11 -6.22 -46.61
N THR A 356 29.25 -6.78 -47.46
CA THR A 356 27.91 -7.38 -47.18
C THR A 356 27.69 -8.67 -48.02
N PRO A 357 26.49 -9.30 -48.11
CA PRO A 357 25.73 -10.01 -47.05
C PRO A 357 25.20 -11.42 -47.45
N THR A 358 24.78 -12.25 -46.47
CA THR A 358 23.97 -13.50 -46.62
C THR A 358 23.36 -13.89 -45.26
N SER A 359 22.27 -14.67 -45.09
CA SER A 359 21.13 -15.08 -45.94
C SER A 359 19.92 -15.46 -45.02
N LEU A 360 18.78 -15.89 -45.58
CA LEU A 360 17.48 -16.04 -44.89
C LEU A 360 17.01 -17.50 -44.64
N VAL A 361 16.34 -17.75 -43.49
CA VAL A 361 15.08 -18.58 -43.33
C VAL A 361 15.22 -20.12 -43.59
N PRO A 362 14.35 -21.07 -43.10
CA PRO A 362 12.98 -20.98 -42.55
C PRO A 362 12.66 -21.69 -41.21
N THR A 363 11.39 -21.53 -40.78
CA THR A 363 10.62 -22.31 -39.79
C THR A 363 9.91 -23.53 -40.39
N PRO A 364 9.33 -24.44 -39.56
CA PRO A 364 8.24 -25.35 -39.99
C PRO A 364 7.04 -25.44 -39.00
N SER A 365 5.94 -26.07 -39.43
CA SER A 365 4.68 -26.28 -38.67
C SER A 365 3.81 -27.40 -39.30
N SER A 366 2.78 -28.02 -38.67
CA SER A 366 2.17 -27.80 -37.34
C SER A 366 2.07 -29.10 -36.49
N THR A 367 0.96 -29.82 -36.18
CA THR A 367 -0.47 -29.79 -36.57
C THR A 367 -1.36 -30.48 -35.49
N SER A 368 -2.68 -30.35 -35.59
CA SER A 368 -3.78 -30.85 -34.71
C SER A 368 -3.86 -32.37 -34.42
N GLY A 369 -4.48 -32.80 -33.30
CA GLY A 369 -4.62 -34.24 -32.95
C GLY A 369 -5.62 -34.74 -31.87
N ASN A 370 -6.75 -34.06 -31.58
CA ASN A 370 -8.03 -34.58 -31.02
C ASN A 370 -8.12 -35.66 -29.89
N GLY A 371 -8.82 -35.33 -28.78
CA GLY A 371 -9.84 -36.20 -28.14
C GLY A 371 -9.55 -36.91 -26.80
N GLY A 372 -10.51 -36.85 -25.85
CA GLY A 372 -10.55 -37.71 -24.63
C GLY A 372 -11.34 -37.11 -23.45
N SER A 373 -12.41 -37.79 -22.99
CA SER A 373 -13.28 -37.35 -21.88
C SER A 373 -13.16 -38.24 -20.63
N ALA A 374 -13.20 -37.65 -19.43
CA ALA A 374 -13.37 -38.33 -18.14
C ALA A 374 -14.10 -37.42 -17.13
N ALA A 375 -14.61 -37.97 -16.02
CA ALA A 375 -15.61 -37.34 -15.18
C ALA A 375 -15.14 -36.87 -13.78
N THR A 376 -16.01 -36.09 -13.13
CA THR A 376 -15.96 -35.50 -11.77
C THR A 376 -15.57 -36.45 -10.63
N PRO A 377 -15.02 -35.92 -9.51
CA PRO A 377 -15.90 -35.60 -8.38
C PRO A 377 -15.61 -34.24 -7.67
N LEU A 378 -16.57 -33.75 -6.89
CA LEU A 378 -16.35 -32.72 -5.85
C LEU A 378 -15.66 -33.37 -4.63
N PRO A 379 -14.76 -32.64 -3.94
CA PRO A 379 -15.13 -31.87 -2.73
C PRO A 379 -14.54 -30.42 -2.78
N GLY A 380 -14.81 -29.49 -1.87
CA GLY A 380 -15.57 -29.51 -0.61
C GLY A 380 -14.80 -28.80 0.52
N SER A 381 -15.46 -27.86 1.22
CA SER A 381 -14.96 -27.21 2.45
C SER A 381 -13.65 -26.39 2.37
N GLY A 382 -13.62 -25.34 1.55
CA GLY A 382 -12.51 -24.36 1.48
C GLY A 382 -12.44 -23.39 2.68
N ALA A 383 -12.29 -23.91 3.91
CA ALA A 383 -12.38 -23.15 5.15
C ALA A 383 -11.14 -23.29 6.06
N GLN A 384 -9.93 -23.26 5.49
CA GLN A 384 -8.70 -23.42 6.30
C GLN A 384 -7.41 -22.85 5.68
N GLN A 385 -7.35 -21.54 5.39
CA GLN A 385 -6.08 -20.80 5.22
C GLN A 385 -6.29 -19.27 5.32
N LEU A 386 -6.20 -18.73 6.54
CA LEU A 386 -6.25 -17.28 6.85
C LEU A 386 -5.15 -16.91 7.86
N ASN A 387 -3.91 -17.31 7.55
CA ASN A 387 -2.77 -17.11 8.43
C ASN A 387 -1.96 -15.87 8.02
N SER A 388 -1.66 -15.00 8.99
CA SER A 388 -0.72 -13.86 8.89
C SER A 388 -0.84 -13.01 7.62
N MET A 389 -2.03 -12.49 7.33
CA MET A 389 -2.22 -11.48 6.29
C MET A 389 -1.77 -10.11 6.81
N GLY A 390 -0.64 -9.62 6.27
CA GLY A 390 -0.05 -8.33 6.62
C GLY A 390 1.38 -8.16 6.06
N ALA A 391 2.29 -9.09 6.36
CA ALA A 391 3.68 -9.00 5.88
C ALA A 391 3.87 -9.64 4.49
N ALA A 392 3.47 -8.94 3.43
CA ALA A 392 3.59 -9.36 2.03
C ALA A 392 5.02 -9.23 1.47
N ALA A 393 5.99 -9.90 2.10
CA ALA A 393 7.34 -10.10 1.58
C ALA A 393 8.13 -11.15 2.38
N VAL A 394 7.67 -12.41 2.42
CA VAL A 394 8.40 -13.51 3.08
C VAL A 394 8.49 -14.78 2.22
N ALA A 395 9.09 -14.64 1.04
CA ALA A 395 9.53 -15.77 0.22
C ALA A 395 10.51 -16.68 0.99
N PHE A 396 10.08 -17.88 1.41
CA PHE A 396 10.96 -18.90 1.99
C PHE A 396 11.33 -19.96 0.94
N LEU A 397 12.52 -19.80 0.35
CA LEU A 397 13.19 -20.90 -0.36
C LEU A 397 13.69 -21.95 0.64
N LEU A 398 13.34 -23.21 0.41
CA LEU A 398 13.88 -24.36 1.12
C LEU A 398 13.98 -25.55 0.15
N ALA A 399 15.21 -25.93 -0.22
CA ALA A 399 15.45 -26.98 -1.21
C ALA A 399 16.64 -27.88 -0.81
N ALA A 400 16.36 -29.19 -0.79
CA ALA A 400 17.30 -30.32 -0.91
C ALA A 400 18.50 -30.45 0.07
N ALA A 401 18.32 -31.31 1.08
CA ALA A 401 19.06 -32.58 1.20
C ALA A 401 18.05 -33.62 1.76
N LEU A 402 17.93 -34.89 1.36
CA LEU A 402 18.85 -35.86 0.73
C LEU A 402 19.96 -36.41 1.66
N LEU A 403 19.55 -36.92 2.83
CA LEU A 403 19.82 -38.31 3.27
C LEU A 403 18.85 -38.73 4.39
#